data_AF-A0A3E0PXI1-F1
#
_entry.id   AF-A0A3E0PXI1-F1
#
_cell.length_a   1.000
_cell.length_b   1.000
_cell.length_c   1.000
_cell.angle_alpha   90.00
_cell.angle_beta   90.00
_cell.angle_gamma   90.00
#
_symmetry.space_group_name_H-M   'P 1'
#
loop_
_entity.id
_entity.type
_entity.pdbx_description
1 polymer ?
#
loop_
_entity_poly.entity_id
_entity_poly.type
_entity_poly.pdbx_seq_one_letter_code
_entity_poly.pdbx_strand_id
1 'polypeptide(L)'
;MAFPDGTADFRSDTVTRPTQRMLEAMASAPVGDDVYHDDPTVNLLEEESAAVAGKEAAIFVPTGTMGNQLAIMLHTNPGEEILANEA
;
A
#
# COMPACT_ATOMS: atom_id res chain seq x y z
N MET A 1 -14.30 -11.19 11.36
CA MET A 1 -14.73 -9.88 10.84
C MET A 1 -16.23 -9.91 10.79
N ALA A 2 -16.90 -9.03 11.51
CA ALA A 2 -18.34 -9.09 11.61
C ALA A 2 -18.94 -7.69 11.46
N PHE A 3 -20.14 -7.63 10.89
CA PHE A 3 -21.00 -6.47 10.99
C PHE A 3 -21.29 -6.15 12.47
N PRO A 4 -21.76 -4.92 12.79
CA PRO A 4 -22.10 -4.55 14.17
C PRO A 4 -23.10 -5.49 14.86
N ASP A 5 -23.89 -6.24 14.09
CA ASP A 5 -24.86 -7.24 14.58
C ASP A 5 -24.25 -8.63 14.85
N GLY A 6 -22.94 -8.80 14.66
CA GLY A 6 -22.23 -10.07 14.88
C GLY A 6 -22.21 -11.02 13.67
N THR A 7 -22.83 -10.66 12.55
CA THR A 7 -22.81 -11.48 11.33
C THR A 7 -21.43 -11.44 10.68
N ALA A 8 -20.86 -12.61 10.33
CA ALA A 8 -19.58 -12.68 9.65
C ALA A 8 -19.61 -12.00 8.26
N ASP A 9 -18.62 -11.16 7.97
CA ASP A 9 -18.50 -10.41 6.72
C ASP A 9 -17.54 -11.13 5.75
N PHE A 10 -18.08 -11.61 4.63
CA PHE A 10 -17.36 -12.35 3.58
C PHE A 10 -17.31 -11.62 2.24
N ARG A 11 -17.61 -10.32 2.20
CA ARG A 11 -17.65 -9.55 0.95
C ARG A 11 -16.28 -9.42 0.29
N SER A 12 -15.24 -9.23 1.10
CA SER A 12 -13.84 -9.06 0.68
C SER A 12 -12.93 -9.08 1.91
N ASP A 13 -11.65 -9.38 1.72
CA ASP A 13 -10.58 -9.19 2.72
C ASP A 13 -10.28 -7.70 3.02
N THR A 14 -10.66 -6.78 2.13
CA THR A 14 -10.55 -5.32 2.34
C THR A 14 -11.38 -4.79 3.51
N VAL A 15 -12.31 -5.57 4.05
CA VAL A 15 -13.10 -5.20 5.23
C VAL A 15 -12.31 -5.33 6.54
N THR A 16 -11.02 -5.64 6.44
CA THR A 16 -10.09 -5.76 7.56
C THR A 16 -10.03 -4.52 8.44
N ARG A 17 -9.94 -4.76 9.75
CA ARG A 17 -9.74 -3.71 10.75
C ARG A 17 -8.37 -3.91 11.39
N PRO A 18 -7.63 -2.82 11.70
CA PRO A 18 -6.34 -2.93 12.35
C PRO A 18 -6.48 -3.64 13.70
N THR A 19 -5.53 -4.51 14.02
CA THR A 19 -5.43 -5.12 15.33
C THR A 19 -5.04 -4.09 16.39
N GLN A 20 -5.22 -4.39 17.67
CA GLN A 20 -4.79 -3.51 18.75
C GLN A 20 -3.30 -3.16 18.66
N ARG A 21 -2.44 -4.14 18.36
CA ARG A 21 -1.00 -3.93 18.16
C ARG A 21 -0.70 -3.01 16.98
N MET A 22 -1.47 -3.11 15.89
CA MET A 22 -1.33 -2.21 14.74
C MET A 22 -1.73 -0.78 15.13
N LEU A 23 -2.82 -0.60 15.87
CA LEU A 23 -3.25 0.71 16.36
C LEU A 23 -2.17 1.35 17.25
N GLU A 24 -1.58 0.59 18.16
CA GLU A 24 -0.48 1.06 19.02
C GLU A 24 0.75 1.45 18.20
N ALA A 25 1.16 0.60 17.25
CA ALA A 25 2.29 0.89 16.38
C ALA A 25 2.07 2.18 15.58
N MET A 26 0.89 2.35 14.96
CA MET A 26 0.53 3.56 14.22
C MET A 26 0.52 4.80 15.13
N ALA A 27 -0.03 4.70 16.34
CA ALA A 27 -0.10 5.83 17.26
C ALA A 27 1.27 6.27 17.81
N SER A 28 2.23 5.36 17.90
CA SER A 28 3.58 5.63 18.40
C SER A 28 4.64 5.86 17.31
N ALA A 29 4.28 5.71 16.04
CA ALA A 29 5.22 5.78 14.93
C ALA A 29 5.88 7.17 14.85
N PRO A 30 7.22 7.26 14.70
CA PRO A 30 7.86 8.52 14.34
C PRO A 30 7.45 8.90 12.92
N VAL A 31 7.01 10.15 12.73
CA VAL A 31 6.51 10.66 11.44
C VAL A 31 7.26 11.92 11.03
N GLY A 32 7.21 12.22 9.74
CA GLY A 32 7.84 13.39 9.14
C GLY A 32 7.07 13.87 7.91
N ASP A 33 7.73 14.69 7.08
CA ASP A 33 7.18 15.11 5.79
C ASP A 33 7.74 14.20 4.69
N ASP A 34 6.89 13.31 4.20
CA ASP A 34 7.24 12.33 3.16
C ASP A 34 7.64 12.98 1.82
N VAL A 35 7.12 14.18 1.51
CA VAL A 35 7.52 14.90 0.28
C VAL A 35 9.00 15.28 0.32
N TYR A 36 9.54 15.51 1.52
CA TYR A 36 10.97 15.77 1.74
C TYR A 36 11.74 14.50 2.11
N HIS A 37 11.11 13.32 2.11
CA HIS A 37 11.70 12.04 2.51
C HIS A 37 12.09 12.00 4.01
N ASP A 38 11.49 12.86 4.82
CA ASP A 38 11.82 13.01 6.25
C ASP A 38 10.94 12.12 7.15
N ASP A 39 10.03 11.30 6.61
CA ASP A 39 9.23 10.35 7.39
C ASP A 39 9.97 9.02 7.60
N PRO A 40 10.51 8.75 8.81
CA PRO A 40 11.32 7.56 9.05
C PRO A 40 10.51 6.26 8.99
N THR A 41 9.19 6.30 9.23
CA THR A 41 8.35 5.10 9.19
C THR A 41 8.03 4.71 7.75
N VAL A 42 7.76 5.69 6.87
CA VAL A 42 7.58 5.43 5.44
C VAL A 42 8.87 4.89 4.83
N ASN A 43 10.00 5.53 5.11
CA ASN A 43 11.31 5.10 4.60
C ASN A 43 11.63 3.64 4.97
N LEU A 44 11.38 3.26 6.23
CA LEU A 44 11.59 1.89 6.69
C LEU A 44 10.66 0.90 5.97
N LEU A 45 9.38 1.26 5.81
CA LEU A 45 8.41 0.41 5.10
C LEU A 45 8.85 0.16 3.65
N GLU A 46 9.35 1.19 2.97
CA GLU A 46 9.83 1.09 1.60
C GLU A 46 11.11 0.25 1.50
N GLU A 47 12.08 0.45 2.40
CA GLU A 47 13.32 -0.35 2.47
C GLU A 47 12.99 -1.84 2.67
N GLU A 48 12.16 -2.16 3.67
CA GLU A 48 11.74 -3.53 3.95
C GLU A 48 10.96 -4.14 2.77
N SER A 49 10.07 -3.35 2.15
CA SER A 49 9.30 -3.80 0.98
C SER A 49 10.19 -4.10 -0.23
N ALA A 50 11.18 -3.25 -0.50
CA ALA A 50 12.16 -3.44 -1.56
C ALA A 50 12.99 -4.71 -1.31
N ALA A 51 13.44 -4.93 -0.07
CA ALA A 51 14.17 -6.12 0.32
C ALA A 51 13.35 -7.39 0.16
N VAL A 52 12.08 -7.39 0.61
CA VAL A 52 11.16 -8.53 0.46
C VAL A 52 10.89 -8.85 -1.01
N ALA A 53 10.76 -7.83 -1.87
CA ALA A 53 10.52 -8.00 -3.30
C ALA A 53 11.79 -8.29 -4.12
N GLY A 54 12.98 -8.20 -3.52
CA GLY A 54 14.26 -8.31 -4.22
C GLY A 54 14.46 -7.20 -5.26
N LYS A 55 14.05 -5.98 -4.93
CA LYS A 55 14.14 -4.78 -5.79
C LYS A 55 15.04 -3.73 -5.16
N GLU A 56 15.49 -2.81 -6.01
CA GLU A 56 16.39 -1.72 -5.59
C GLU A 56 15.68 -0.65 -4.76
N ALA A 57 14.38 -0.45 -4.98
CA ALA A 57 13.55 0.54 -4.29
C ALA A 57 12.07 0.14 -4.27
N ALA A 58 11.30 0.77 -3.39
CA ALA A 58 9.85 0.71 -3.34
C ALA A 58 9.29 2.13 -3.08
N ILE A 59 7.99 2.31 -3.28
CA ILE A 59 7.28 3.56 -2.94
C ILE A 59 5.94 3.23 -2.29
N PHE A 60 5.63 3.88 -1.17
CA PHE A 60 4.33 3.77 -0.51
C PHE A 60 3.27 4.57 -1.26
N VAL A 61 2.11 3.96 -1.46
CA VAL A 61 0.95 4.62 -2.10
C VAL A 61 -0.33 4.32 -1.31
N PRO A 62 -1.32 5.24 -1.29
CA PRO A 62 -2.53 5.07 -0.49
C PRO A 62 -3.44 3.92 -0.94
N THR A 63 -3.37 3.52 -2.22
CA THR A 63 -4.22 2.45 -2.77
C THR A 63 -3.48 1.63 -3.83
N GLY A 64 -3.87 0.37 -3.98
CA GLY A 64 -3.36 -0.48 -5.06
C GLY A 64 -3.69 0.07 -6.46
N THR A 65 -4.83 0.76 -6.61
CA THR A 65 -5.18 1.44 -7.87
C THR A 65 -4.15 2.50 -8.23
N MET A 66 -3.73 3.34 -7.28
CA MET A 66 -2.69 4.34 -7.53
C MET A 66 -1.36 3.68 -7.89
N GLY A 67 -0.96 2.63 -7.17
CA GLY A 67 0.25 1.87 -7.48
C GLY A 67 0.27 1.34 -8.91
N ASN A 68 -0.83 0.72 -9.36
CA ASN A 68 -0.96 0.25 -10.73
C ASN A 68 -0.94 1.39 -11.76
N GLN A 69 -1.62 2.51 -11.49
CA GLN A 69 -1.63 3.65 -12.41
C GLN A 69 -0.24 4.29 -12.54
N LEU A 70 0.52 4.44 -11.44
CA LEU A 70 1.90 4.91 -11.48
C LEU A 70 2.79 3.97 -12.28
N ALA A 71 2.68 2.65 -12.07
CA ALA A 71 3.44 1.66 -12.83
C ALA A 71 3.15 1.74 -14.34
N ILE A 72 1.87 1.89 -14.72
CA ILE A 72 1.46 2.09 -16.12
C ILE A 72 2.08 3.36 -16.68
N MET A 73 1.95 4.49 -15.98
CA MET A 73 2.48 5.78 -16.44
C MET A 73 4.00 5.78 -16.55
N LEU A 74 4.71 5.03 -15.69
CA LEU A 74 6.16 4.92 -15.73
C LEU A 74 6.65 4.03 -16.88
N HIS A 75 5.89 2.98 -17.21
CA HIS A 75 6.27 1.99 -18.21
C HIS A 75 5.73 2.26 -19.61
N THR A 76 4.88 3.27 -19.79
CA THR A 76 4.24 3.56 -21.08
C THR A 76 4.22 5.05 -21.42
N ASN A 77 4.11 5.34 -22.71
CA ASN A 77 3.79 6.65 -23.27
C ASN A 77 2.37 6.68 -23.87
N PRO A 78 1.78 7.86 -24.08
CA PRO A 78 0.50 7.99 -24.78
C PRO A 78 0.54 7.30 -26.15
N GLY A 79 -0.37 6.33 -26.36
CA GLY A 79 -0.50 5.55 -27.59
C GLY A 79 0.20 4.19 -27.57
N GLU A 80 0.93 3.86 -26.50
CA GLU A 80 1.46 2.52 -26.29
C GLU A 80 0.41 1.58 -25.67
N GLU A 81 0.66 0.27 -25.77
CA GLU A 81 -0.28 -0.78 -25.38
C GLU A 81 0.23 -1.58 -24.18
N ILE A 82 -0.71 -2.08 -23.37
CA ILE A 82 -0.44 -2.94 -22.22
C ILE A 82 -1.17 -4.25 -22.42
N LEU A 83 -0.42 -5.35 -22.43
CA LEU A 83 -1.00 -6.69 -22.44
C LEU A 83 -1.46 -7.03 -21.03
N ALA A 84 -2.75 -7.30 -20.85
CA ALA A 84 -3.36 -7.68 -19.58
C ALA A 84 -4.41 -8.80 -19.80
N ASN A 85 -4.77 -9.49 -18.71
CA ASN A 85 -5.84 -10.47 -18.75
C ASN A 85 -7.21 -9.79 -18.96
N GLU A 86 -8.17 -10.56 -19.45
CA GLU A 86 -9.58 -10.12 -19.50
C GLU A 86 -10.13 -9.91 -18.07
N ALA A 87 -11.04 -8.94 -17.94
CA ALA A 87 -11.65 -8.53 -16.68
C ALA A 87 -12.71 -9.51 -16.16
#